data_AF-A0A8S2WMQ5-F1
#
_entry.id   AF-A0A8S2WMQ5-F1
#
_cell.length_a   1.000
_cell.length_b   1.000
_cell.length_c   1.000
_cell.angle_alpha   90.00
_cell.angle_beta   90.00
_cell.angle_gamma   90.00
#
_symmetry.space_group_name_H-M   'P 1'
#
loop_
_entity.id
_entity.type
_entity.pdbx_description
1 polymer ?
#
loop_
_entity_poly.entity_id
_entity_poly.type
_entity_poly.pdbx_seq_one_letter_code
_entity_poly.pdbx_strand_id
1 'polypeptide(L)'
;MKQDSLTVSLENFRKSIPRLEVLHLPMSNQRNDNESLGTLVIVDNPGPNESRASLELNEIVTNELSKATLILVVINYTQMNTEAAEKIREQINDVRDRKGDKDCLYALINKVDQRRTNTVNKKDLQRSIETTYDIHSDKRIFEVKAVHALASRKFAREYAQLHDENRQVRVEDMLTAEDFAREVYGGLFDDRIEQGLNLEELLTGAPKLWKSSGFEEFLRNAFEDLVKIASTKCIRSAVGLCEVAYAELKGYITLRLKALKVDAENLRQEIVDLENDLH
;
A
#
# COMPACT_ATOMS: atom_id res chain seq x y z
N MET A 1 -25.52 -5.90 -37.60
CA MET A 1 -24.19 -6.51 -37.35
C MET A 1 -23.18 -5.43 -36.97
N LYS A 2 -23.24 -4.92 -35.73
CA LYS A 2 -22.23 -4.01 -35.15
C LYS A 2 -22.29 -4.18 -33.63
N GLN A 3 -21.64 -5.22 -33.11
CA GLN A 3 -21.45 -5.39 -31.67
C GLN A 3 -20.16 -6.12 -31.28
N ASP A 4 -19.44 -6.75 -32.22
CA ASP A 4 -18.28 -7.59 -31.89
C ASP A 4 -16.92 -6.87 -31.90
N SER A 5 -16.84 -5.57 -32.21
CA SER A 5 -15.55 -4.86 -32.34
C SER A 5 -15.06 -4.14 -31.07
N LEU A 6 -15.86 -4.08 -30.01
CA LEU A 6 -15.51 -3.36 -28.77
C LEU A 6 -15.00 -4.31 -27.66
N THR A 7 -15.42 -5.57 -27.66
CA THR A 7 -15.03 -6.58 -26.66
C THR A 7 -13.57 -7.03 -26.81
N VAL A 8 -13.06 -7.10 -28.04
CA VAL A 8 -11.66 -7.49 -28.34
C VAL A 8 -10.65 -6.43 -27.88
N SER A 9 -11.08 -5.18 -27.70
CA SER A 9 -10.19 -4.08 -27.28
C SER A 9 -9.90 -4.08 -25.77
N LEU A 10 -10.83 -4.56 -24.94
CA LEU A 10 -10.67 -4.54 -23.48
C LEU A 10 -9.78 -5.68 -22.98
N GLU A 11 -9.84 -6.87 -23.57
CA GLU A 11 -8.97 -7.98 -23.18
C GLU A 11 -7.51 -7.73 -23.51
N ASN A 12 -7.24 -7.14 -24.68
CA ASN A 12 -5.88 -6.79 -25.09
C ASN A 12 -5.30 -5.65 -24.23
N PHE A 13 -6.13 -4.67 -23.86
CA PHE A 13 -5.74 -3.65 -22.89
C PHE A 13 -5.46 -4.25 -21.50
N ARG A 14 -6.27 -5.21 -21.06
CA ARG A 14 -6.08 -5.92 -19.77
C ARG A 14 -4.83 -6.80 -19.74
N LYS A 15 -4.25 -7.15 -20.89
CA LYS A 15 -2.96 -7.83 -21.04
C LYS A 15 -1.77 -6.87 -21.15
N SER A 16 -1.98 -5.63 -21.60
CA SER A 16 -0.91 -4.62 -21.72
C SER A 16 -0.61 -3.86 -20.43
N ILE A 17 -1.47 -3.98 -19.41
CA ILE A 17 -1.19 -3.43 -18.08
C ILE A 17 -0.17 -4.34 -17.38
N PRO A 18 0.93 -3.80 -16.83
CA PRO A 18 1.85 -4.56 -15.98
C PRO A 18 1.05 -5.25 -14.86
N ARG A 19 1.03 -6.58 -14.87
CA ARG A 19 0.35 -7.36 -13.82
C ARG A 19 1.38 -7.73 -12.77
N LEU A 20 1.20 -7.21 -11.55
CA LEU A 20 1.78 -7.84 -10.38
C LEU A 20 0.95 -9.10 -10.08
N GLU A 21 1.54 -10.28 -10.20
CA GLU A 21 0.96 -11.49 -9.63
C GLU A 21 1.08 -11.39 -8.10
N VAL A 22 0.05 -10.84 -7.46
CA VAL A 22 -0.03 -10.81 -6.01
C VAL A 22 -0.38 -12.22 -5.54
N LEU A 23 0.43 -12.75 -4.65
CA LEU A 23 0.19 -14.04 -4.02
C LEU A 23 -1.19 -14.01 -3.32
N HIS A 24 -2.08 -14.96 -3.64
CA HIS A 24 -3.38 -15.08 -2.97
C HIS A 24 -3.15 -15.21 -1.46
N LEU A 25 -3.53 -14.17 -0.73
CA LEU A 25 -3.60 -14.20 0.72
C LEU A 25 -4.86 -15.00 1.07
N PRO A 26 -4.75 -16.14 1.77
CA PRO A 26 -5.93 -16.85 2.22
C PRO A 26 -6.58 -16.02 3.32
N MET A 27 -7.50 -15.17 2.90
CA MET A 27 -8.51 -14.59 3.76
C MET A 27 -9.38 -15.74 4.24
N SER A 28 -9.83 -15.70 5.49
CA SER A 28 -10.72 -16.73 6.02
C SER A 28 -11.88 -16.94 5.03
N ASN A 29 -12.02 -18.16 4.53
CA ASN A 29 -13.16 -18.64 3.73
C ASN A 29 -14.48 -18.66 4.55
N GLN A 30 -14.61 -17.77 5.55
CA GLN A 30 -15.78 -17.60 6.41
C GLN A 30 -16.40 -16.21 6.24
N ARG A 31 -16.49 -15.74 5.00
CA ARG A 31 -17.49 -14.72 4.69
C ARG A 31 -18.33 -15.24 3.54
N ASN A 32 -19.52 -15.71 3.91
CA ASN A 32 -20.67 -15.70 3.01
C ASN A 32 -20.69 -14.35 2.28
N ASP A 33 -20.98 -14.41 1.00
CA ASP A 33 -21.12 -13.28 0.11
C ASP A 33 -21.93 -12.12 0.74
N ASN A 34 -21.50 -10.87 0.48
CA ASN A 34 -22.30 -9.61 0.51
C ASN A 34 -22.13 -8.54 1.62
N GLU A 35 -20.98 -8.30 2.26
CA GLU A 35 -20.89 -7.12 3.18
C GLU A 35 -19.62 -6.23 3.15
N SER A 36 -18.60 -6.51 2.33
CA SER A 36 -17.48 -5.54 2.20
C SER A 36 -17.69 -4.59 1.01
N LEU A 37 -18.20 -3.39 1.28
CA LEU A 37 -18.42 -2.32 0.29
C LEU A 37 -17.12 -1.60 -0.10
N GLY A 38 -16.09 -2.31 -0.57
CA GLY A 38 -14.84 -1.67 -0.96
C GLY A 38 -13.86 -2.59 -1.70
N THR A 39 -13.09 -2.02 -2.61
CA THR A 39 -11.97 -2.69 -3.29
C THR A 39 -10.68 -2.17 -2.68
N LEU A 40 -9.83 -3.08 -2.18
CA LEU A 40 -8.48 -2.71 -1.78
C LEU A 40 -7.54 -2.79 -2.98
N VAL A 41 -6.85 -1.69 -3.27
CA VAL A 41 -5.79 -1.62 -4.28
C VAL A 41 -4.48 -1.35 -3.55
N ILE A 42 -3.47 -2.17 -3.82
CA ILE A 42 -2.10 -1.98 -3.32
C ILE A 42 -1.27 -1.43 -4.48
N VAL A 43 -0.64 -0.28 -4.25
CA VAL A 43 0.26 0.37 -5.21
C VAL A 43 1.67 0.30 -4.64
N ASP A 44 2.59 -0.24 -5.42
CA ASP A 44 4.01 -0.28 -5.07
C ASP A 44 4.71 0.94 -5.65
N ASN A 45 5.49 1.65 -4.82
CA ASN A 45 6.13 2.90 -5.18
C ASN A 45 7.66 2.70 -5.31
N PRO A 46 8.31 3.36 -6.27
CA PRO A 46 9.76 3.26 -6.42
C PRO A 46 10.49 3.67 -5.13
N GLY A 47 11.57 2.96 -4.83
CA GLY A 47 12.32 3.18 -3.59
C GLY A 47 13.07 4.52 -3.58
N PRO A 48 13.41 5.07 -2.40
CA PRO A 48 14.18 6.31 -2.29
C PRO A 48 15.59 6.22 -2.89
N ASN A 49 16.13 5.01 -3.05
CA ASN A 49 17.41 4.79 -3.73
C ASN A 49 17.26 4.79 -5.26
N GLU A 50 16.05 4.49 -5.77
CA GLU A 50 15.71 4.49 -7.20
C GLU A 50 15.27 5.88 -7.65
N SER A 51 14.59 6.65 -6.78
CA SER A 51 14.17 8.02 -7.05
C SER A 51 15.32 9.04 -7.10
N ARG A 52 16.52 8.68 -6.61
CA ARG A 52 17.74 9.49 -6.82
C ARG A 52 18.05 9.72 -8.31
N ALA A 53 17.48 8.91 -9.22
CA ALA A 53 17.68 9.05 -10.65
C ALA A 53 16.93 10.25 -11.28
N SER A 54 15.88 10.81 -10.65
CA SER A 54 15.17 11.98 -11.21
C SER A 54 14.22 12.64 -10.21
N LEU A 55 14.23 13.99 -10.15
CA LEU A 55 13.24 14.80 -9.41
C LEU A 55 11.78 14.44 -9.77
N GLU A 56 11.54 14.03 -11.02
CA GLU A 56 10.24 13.61 -11.54
C GLU A 56 9.65 12.40 -10.79
N LEU A 57 10.48 11.45 -10.32
CA LEU A 57 10.00 10.28 -9.58
C LEU A 57 9.45 10.64 -8.21
N ASN A 58 9.99 11.68 -7.57
CA ASN A 58 9.48 12.14 -6.28
C ASN A 58 8.10 12.79 -6.43
N GLU A 59 7.86 13.55 -7.49
CA GLU A 59 6.54 14.11 -7.78
C GLU A 59 5.51 13.01 -8.06
N ILE A 60 5.90 11.98 -8.81
CA ILE A 60 5.05 10.81 -9.06
C ILE A 60 4.68 10.10 -7.75
N VAL A 61 5.66 9.82 -6.89
CA VAL A 61 5.43 9.17 -5.59
C VAL A 61 4.50 10.01 -4.72
N THR A 62 4.75 11.32 -4.60
CA THR A 62 3.90 12.23 -3.83
C THR A 62 2.48 12.27 -4.38
N ASN A 63 2.31 12.27 -5.71
CA ASN A 63 0.99 12.23 -6.34
C ASN A 63 0.25 10.94 -6.03
N GLU A 64 0.91 9.78 -6.12
CA GLU A 64 0.30 8.48 -5.79
C GLU A 64 -0.05 8.38 -4.31
N LEU A 65 0.84 8.80 -3.42
CA LEU A 65 0.57 8.88 -1.99
C LEU A 65 -0.59 9.83 -1.68
N SER A 66 -0.75 10.93 -2.43
CA SER A 66 -1.86 11.87 -2.25
C SER A 66 -3.23 11.28 -2.64
N LYS A 67 -3.27 10.29 -3.53
CA LYS A 67 -4.50 9.56 -3.89
C LYS A 67 -4.81 8.41 -2.93
N ALA A 68 -3.80 7.88 -2.24
CA ALA A 68 -3.95 6.70 -1.40
C ALA A 68 -4.82 6.95 -0.15
N THR A 69 -5.83 6.13 0.11
CA THR A 69 -6.63 6.26 1.34
C THR A 69 -5.83 5.87 2.58
N LEU A 70 -4.85 4.98 2.40
CA LEU A 70 -3.99 4.42 3.43
C LEU A 70 -2.58 4.30 2.88
N ILE A 71 -1.59 4.56 3.72
CA ILE A 71 -0.18 4.51 3.40
C ILE A 71 0.45 3.42 4.27
N LEU A 72 1.10 2.45 3.63
CA LEU A 72 1.85 1.40 4.30
C LEU A 72 3.34 1.70 4.13
N VAL A 73 4.02 2.13 5.19
CA VAL A 73 5.47 2.34 5.18
C VAL A 73 6.18 1.05 5.56
N VAL A 74 7.03 0.55 4.66
CA VAL A 74 7.87 -0.63 4.91
C VAL A 74 9.26 -0.16 5.32
N ILE A 75 9.60 -0.38 6.59
CA ILE A 75 10.83 0.08 7.21
C ILE A 75 11.78 -1.11 7.32
N ASN A 76 12.99 -0.97 6.77
CA ASN A 76 14.04 -1.96 6.98
C ASN A 76 14.65 -1.78 8.40
N TYR A 77 14.47 -2.78 9.27
CA TYR A 77 15.01 -2.79 10.63
C TYR A 77 16.51 -2.47 10.72
N THR A 78 17.29 -2.88 9.73
CA THR A 78 18.75 -2.66 9.73
C THR A 78 19.18 -1.27 9.24
N GLN A 79 18.26 -0.49 8.66
CA GLN A 79 18.57 0.76 7.96
C GLN A 79 17.66 1.93 8.39
N MET A 80 17.11 1.88 9.61
CA MET A 80 16.12 2.84 10.09
C MET A 80 16.65 4.28 10.21
N ASN A 81 17.96 4.46 10.39
CA ASN A 81 18.60 5.77 10.59
C ASN A 81 19.39 6.24 9.35
N THR A 82 18.95 5.85 8.15
CA THR A 82 19.61 6.22 6.90
C THR A 82 18.98 7.47 6.28
N GLU A 83 19.74 8.18 5.44
CA GLU A 83 19.22 9.33 4.68
C GLU A 83 17.99 8.95 3.82
N ALA A 84 17.96 7.72 3.31
CA ALA A 84 16.83 7.19 2.56
C ALA A 84 15.56 7.07 3.43
N ALA A 85 15.70 6.68 4.70
CA ALA A 85 14.59 6.62 5.64
C ALA A 85 14.04 8.00 5.99
N GLU A 86 14.91 9.01 6.15
CA GLU A 86 14.47 10.40 6.38
C GLU A 86 13.72 10.97 5.18
N LYS A 87 14.16 10.71 3.94
CA LYS A 87 13.43 11.16 2.74
C LYS A 87 12.04 10.55 2.63
N ILE A 88 11.90 9.25 2.90
CA ILE A 88 10.58 8.59 2.95
C ILE A 88 9.69 9.30 3.98
N ARG A 89 10.25 9.60 5.15
CA ARG A 89 9.54 10.26 6.25
C ARG A 89 9.06 11.66 5.85
N GLU A 90 9.91 12.47 5.22
CA GLU A 90 9.54 13.80 4.73
C GLU A 90 8.39 13.74 3.73
N GLN A 91 8.45 12.82 2.75
CA GLN A 91 7.41 12.63 1.75
C GLN A 91 6.08 12.20 2.39
N ILE A 92 6.11 11.27 3.34
CA ILE A 92 4.90 10.81 4.04
C ILE A 92 4.30 11.94 4.88
N ASN A 93 5.12 12.70 5.61
CA ASN A 93 4.66 13.79 6.45
C ASN A 93 4.00 14.90 5.62
N ASP A 94 4.61 15.30 4.51
CA ASP A 94 4.04 16.31 3.59
C ASP A 94 2.67 15.86 3.08
N VAL A 95 2.53 14.61 2.62
CA VAL A 95 1.24 14.07 2.15
C VAL A 95 0.21 14.01 3.28
N ARG A 96 0.63 13.59 4.48
CA ARG A 96 -0.27 13.48 5.64
C ARG A 96 -0.77 14.84 6.10
N ASP A 97 0.11 15.84 6.15
CA ASP A 97 -0.23 17.21 6.53
C ASP A 97 -1.20 17.83 5.52
N ARG A 98 -0.99 17.59 4.21
CA ARG A 98 -1.93 17.99 3.15
C ARG A 98 -3.30 17.32 3.27
N LYS A 99 -3.35 16.06 3.70
CA LYS A 99 -4.61 15.31 3.89
C LYS A 99 -5.35 15.64 5.17
N GLY A 100 -4.63 16.08 6.20
CA GLY A 100 -5.19 16.23 7.55
C GLY A 100 -5.65 14.92 8.20
N ASP A 101 -5.31 13.75 7.64
CA ASP A 101 -5.68 12.44 8.16
C ASP A 101 -4.47 11.76 8.79
N LYS A 102 -4.28 11.98 10.09
CA LYS A 102 -3.20 11.32 10.84
C LYS A 102 -3.37 9.80 10.92
N ASP A 103 -4.58 9.30 10.69
CA ASP A 103 -4.89 7.89 10.85
C ASP A 103 -4.66 7.05 9.59
N CYS A 104 -4.13 7.64 8.52
CA CYS A 104 -3.90 6.96 7.26
C CYS A 104 -2.61 6.12 7.20
N LEU A 105 -1.71 6.22 8.19
CA LEU A 105 -0.37 5.60 8.14
C LEU A 105 -0.28 4.30 8.96
N TYR A 106 0.25 3.25 8.33
CA TYR A 106 0.61 1.96 8.93
C TYR A 106 2.09 1.69 8.69
N ALA A 107 2.77 1.10 9.67
CA ALA A 107 4.19 0.78 9.58
C ALA A 107 4.44 -0.73 9.67
N LEU A 108 5.18 -1.26 8.69
CA LEU A 108 5.75 -2.60 8.70
C LEU A 108 7.25 -2.52 8.92
N ILE A 109 7.71 -2.96 10.07
CA ILE A 109 9.13 -3.11 10.37
C ILE A 109 9.57 -4.47 9.82
N ASN A 110 10.18 -4.46 8.64
CA ASN A 110 10.64 -5.65 7.96
C ASN A 110 12.09 -6.00 8.34
N LYS A 111 12.51 -7.24 8.03
CA LYS A 111 13.83 -7.81 8.33
C LYS A 111 14.14 -7.95 9.82
N VAL A 112 13.11 -8.16 10.65
CA VAL A 112 13.30 -8.38 12.10
C VAL A 112 13.93 -9.74 12.42
N ASP A 113 14.00 -10.65 11.45
CA ASP A 113 14.84 -11.85 11.48
C ASP A 113 16.33 -11.54 11.70
N GLN A 114 16.79 -10.34 11.31
CA GLN A 114 18.17 -9.89 11.48
C GLN A 114 18.43 -9.27 12.85
N ARG A 115 17.43 -9.24 13.74
CA ARG A 115 17.57 -8.74 15.12
C ARG A 115 18.48 -9.66 15.92
N ARG A 116 19.56 -9.11 16.46
CA ARG A 116 20.49 -9.84 17.35
C ARG A 116 19.98 -9.80 18.80
N THR A 117 20.27 -10.82 19.58
CA THR A 117 19.75 -11.03 20.95
C THR A 117 20.03 -9.87 21.94
N ASN A 118 21.03 -9.02 21.65
CA ASN A 118 21.42 -7.87 22.49
C ASN A 118 21.01 -6.50 21.91
N THR A 119 19.96 -6.44 21.09
CA THR A 119 19.49 -5.18 20.47
C THR A 119 18.16 -4.70 21.06
N VAL A 120 17.75 -3.48 20.68
CA VAL A 120 16.52 -2.79 21.10
C VAL A 120 15.33 -3.75 21.17
N ASN A 121 14.68 -3.82 22.33
CA ASN A 121 13.51 -4.68 22.56
C ASN A 121 12.31 -4.21 21.70
N LYS A 122 11.38 -5.11 21.39
CA LYS A 122 10.16 -4.85 20.60
C LYS A 122 9.42 -3.59 21.04
N LYS A 123 9.25 -3.39 22.36
CA LYS A 123 8.56 -2.20 22.90
C LYS A 123 9.29 -0.89 22.63
N ASP A 124 10.60 -0.88 22.82
CA ASP A 124 11.40 0.33 22.62
C ASP A 124 11.48 0.68 21.13
N LEU A 125 11.54 -0.35 20.28
CA LEU A 125 11.47 -0.18 18.83
C LEU A 125 10.13 0.39 18.40
N GLN A 126 9.01 -0.18 18.89
CA GLN A 126 7.68 0.34 18.62
C GLN A 126 7.58 1.81 19.02
N ARG A 127 7.99 2.17 20.24
CA ARG A 127 7.99 3.56 20.71
C ARG A 127 8.84 4.49 19.84
N SER A 128 9.98 4.01 19.35
CA SER A 128 10.81 4.77 18.42
C SER A 128 10.07 5.05 17.11
N ILE A 129 9.40 4.04 16.55
CA ILE A 129 8.63 4.20 15.31
C ILE A 129 7.39 5.08 15.53
N GLU A 130 6.67 4.92 16.64
CA GLU A 130 5.54 5.78 17.03
C GLU A 130 5.98 7.25 17.04
N THR A 131 7.15 7.54 17.63
CA THR A 131 7.70 8.90 17.73
C THR A 131 8.18 9.43 16.37
N THR A 132 8.92 8.62 15.61
CA THR A 132 9.47 9.03 14.32
C THR A 132 8.36 9.31 13.30
N TYR A 133 7.35 8.44 13.23
CA TYR A 133 6.29 8.51 12.23
C TYR A 133 4.99 9.13 12.75
N ASP A 134 4.94 9.62 13.99
CA ASP A 134 3.73 10.18 14.63
C ASP A 134 2.51 9.22 14.56
N ILE A 135 2.77 7.93 14.79
CA ILE A 135 1.74 6.87 14.76
C ILE A 135 1.35 6.57 16.21
N HIS A 136 0.23 7.11 16.67
CA HIS A 136 -0.23 6.90 18.06
C HIS A 136 -1.16 5.69 18.20
N SER A 137 -0.79 4.54 17.62
CA SER A 137 -1.50 3.29 17.86
C SER A 137 -0.61 2.08 17.60
N ASP A 138 -0.51 1.24 18.61
CA ASP A 138 0.13 -0.08 18.59
C ASP A 138 -0.46 -1.01 17.53
N LYS A 139 -1.75 -0.86 17.21
CA LYS A 139 -2.45 -1.62 16.17
C LYS A 139 -2.06 -1.25 14.74
N ARG A 140 -1.13 -0.32 14.54
CA ARG A 140 -0.68 0.13 13.22
C ARG A 140 0.80 -0.11 12.96
N ILE A 141 1.52 -0.68 13.93
CA ILE A 141 2.95 -0.94 13.84
C ILE A 141 3.21 -2.43 14.02
N PHE A 142 3.69 -3.08 12.97
CA PHE A 142 3.89 -4.52 12.94
C PHE A 142 5.33 -4.88 12.64
N GLU A 143 5.86 -5.84 13.38
CA GLU A 143 7.15 -6.47 13.07
C GLU A 143 6.90 -7.65 12.14
N VAL A 144 7.58 -7.67 10.99
CA VAL A 144 7.38 -8.69 9.97
C VAL A 144 8.68 -9.23 9.38
N LYS A 145 8.62 -10.48 8.92
CA LYS A 145 9.67 -11.16 8.17
C LYS A 145 9.09 -11.53 6.81
N ALA A 146 9.15 -10.59 5.86
CA ALA A 146 8.49 -10.76 4.56
C ALA A 146 8.99 -11.98 3.79
N VAL A 147 10.30 -12.28 3.86
CA VAL A 147 10.89 -13.44 3.18
C VAL A 147 10.33 -14.74 3.76
N HIS A 148 10.28 -14.87 5.09
CA HIS A 148 9.71 -16.04 5.76
C HIS A 148 8.22 -16.24 5.39
N ALA A 149 7.43 -15.16 5.38
CA ALA A 149 6.02 -15.20 4.98
C ALA A 149 5.86 -15.66 3.52
N LEU A 150 6.66 -15.09 2.63
CA LEU A 150 6.62 -15.40 1.19
C LEU A 150 7.05 -16.84 0.91
N ALA A 151 8.16 -17.29 1.50
CA ALA A 151 8.69 -18.64 1.33
C ALA A 151 7.68 -19.68 1.81
N SER A 152 7.14 -19.49 3.03
CA SER A 152 6.10 -20.37 3.59
C SER A 152 4.87 -20.47 2.68
N ARG A 153 4.40 -19.33 2.13
CA ARG A 153 3.22 -19.32 1.28
C ARG A 153 3.46 -19.88 -0.12
N LYS A 154 4.61 -19.59 -0.72
CA LYS A 154 5.00 -20.19 -2.00
C LYS A 154 5.05 -21.71 -1.89
N PHE A 155 5.71 -22.21 -0.84
CA PHE A 155 5.79 -23.64 -0.54
C PHE A 155 4.42 -24.29 -0.33
N ALA A 156 3.59 -23.71 0.55
CA ALA A 156 2.26 -24.26 0.82
C ALA A 156 1.36 -24.24 -0.42
N ARG A 157 1.47 -23.22 -1.27
CA ARG A 157 0.68 -23.09 -2.50
C ARG A 157 1.11 -24.12 -3.55
N GLU A 158 2.40 -24.27 -3.79
CA GLU A 158 2.92 -25.26 -4.74
C GLU A 158 2.59 -26.68 -4.28
N TYR A 159 2.74 -26.97 -2.98
CA TYR A 159 2.34 -28.27 -2.41
C TYR A 159 0.87 -28.56 -2.67
N ALA A 160 -0.02 -27.61 -2.36
CA ALA A 160 -1.45 -27.78 -2.57
C ALA A 160 -1.79 -28.02 -4.05
N GLN A 161 -1.16 -27.29 -4.97
CA GLN A 161 -1.35 -27.46 -6.41
C GLN A 161 -0.94 -28.86 -6.88
N LEU A 162 0.24 -29.33 -6.49
CA LEU A 162 0.73 -30.66 -6.87
C LEU A 162 -0.07 -31.80 -6.21
N HIS A 163 -0.52 -31.59 -4.99
CA HIS A 163 -1.32 -32.55 -4.24
C HIS A 163 -2.74 -32.69 -4.85
N ASP A 164 -3.37 -31.58 -5.24
CA ASP A 164 -4.70 -31.59 -5.87
C ASP A 164 -4.70 -32.28 -7.25
N GLU A 165 -3.55 -32.36 -7.92
CA GLU A 165 -3.36 -33.13 -9.16
C GLU A 165 -3.27 -34.65 -8.94
N ASN A 166 -3.56 -35.16 -7.73
CA ASN A 166 -3.44 -36.58 -7.33
C ASN A 166 -2.03 -37.17 -7.56
N ARG A 167 -0.99 -36.33 -7.52
CA ARG A 167 0.40 -36.79 -7.59
C ARG A 167 0.92 -37.09 -6.19
N GLN A 168 1.70 -38.16 -6.06
CA GLN A 168 2.51 -38.35 -4.86
C GLN A 168 3.63 -37.31 -4.90
N VAL A 169 3.41 -36.19 -4.20
CA VAL A 169 4.35 -35.06 -4.18
C VAL A 169 5.65 -35.48 -3.51
N ARG A 170 6.77 -35.22 -4.18
CA ARG A 170 8.11 -35.36 -3.61
C ARG A 170 8.79 -34.01 -3.54
N VAL A 171 9.85 -33.92 -2.73
CA VAL A 171 10.58 -32.66 -2.56
C VAL A 171 11.23 -32.24 -3.87
N GLU A 172 11.71 -33.20 -4.67
CA GLU A 172 12.36 -32.95 -5.95
C GLU A 172 11.41 -32.37 -7.01
N ASP A 173 10.10 -32.55 -6.82
CA ASP A 173 9.06 -32.02 -7.72
C ASP A 173 8.73 -30.55 -7.42
N MET A 174 9.21 -30.01 -6.29
CA MET A 174 8.83 -28.68 -5.79
C MET A 174 9.96 -27.67 -6.01
N LEU A 175 9.73 -26.66 -6.84
CA LEU A 175 10.68 -25.59 -7.12
C LEU A 175 10.93 -24.70 -5.89
N THR A 176 9.95 -24.61 -5.00
CA THR A 176 10.03 -23.76 -3.81
C THR A 176 10.63 -24.44 -2.59
N ALA A 177 10.84 -25.77 -2.62
CA ALA A 177 11.24 -26.52 -1.45
C ALA A 177 12.64 -26.15 -0.94
N GLU A 178 13.60 -25.95 -1.85
CA GLU A 178 14.96 -25.55 -1.47
C GLU A 178 14.99 -24.15 -0.85
N ASP A 179 14.37 -23.17 -1.51
CA ASP A 179 14.27 -21.80 -1.00
C ASP A 179 13.56 -21.75 0.34
N PHE A 180 12.49 -22.53 0.51
CA PHE A 180 11.79 -22.65 1.78
C PHE A 180 12.66 -23.30 2.86
N ALA A 181 13.36 -24.39 2.53
CA ALA A 181 14.28 -25.06 3.45
C ALA A 181 15.41 -24.13 3.90
N ARG A 182 15.92 -23.26 3.01
CA ARG A 182 16.93 -22.25 3.35
C ARG A 182 16.43 -21.29 4.43
N GLU A 183 15.18 -20.84 4.34
CA GLU A 183 14.58 -19.95 5.35
C GLU A 183 14.25 -20.68 6.66
N VAL A 184 13.96 -21.98 6.62
CA VAL A 184 13.65 -22.79 7.82
C VAL A 184 14.93 -23.16 8.58
N TYR A 185 15.95 -23.64 7.87
CA TYR A 185 17.16 -24.18 8.48
C TYR A 185 18.28 -23.14 8.64
N GLY A 186 18.23 -22.03 7.90
CA GLY A 186 19.19 -20.94 8.00
C GLY A 186 20.62 -21.43 7.84
N GLY A 187 21.47 -21.19 8.85
CA GLY A 187 22.87 -21.61 8.83
C GLY A 187 23.12 -23.12 8.83
N LEU A 188 22.10 -23.95 9.08
CA LEU A 188 22.19 -25.42 9.01
C LEU A 188 21.75 -25.96 7.65
N PHE A 189 21.44 -25.10 6.67
CA PHE A 189 20.86 -25.51 5.40
C PHE A 189 21.76 -26.48 4.62
N ASP A 190 23.07 -26.22 4.55
CA ASP A 190 24.00 -27.06 3.79
C ASP A 190 24.04 -28.49 4.37
N ASP A 191 24.16 -28.62 5.70
CA ASP A 191 24.12 -29.90 6.41
C ASP A 191 22.79 -30.65 6.15
N ARG A 192 21.68 -29.92 6.02
CA ARG A 192 20.36 -30.50 5.78
C ARG A 192 20.15 -30.96 4.35
N ILE A 193 20.72 -30.26 3.37
CA ILE A 193 20.71 -30.73 1.98
C ILE A 193 21.46 -32.06 1.85
N GLU A 194 22.63 -32.18 2.48
CA GLU A 194 23.42 -33.43 2.44
C GLU A 194 22.69 -34.63 3.05
N GLN A 195 21.87 -34.38 4.09
CA GLN A 195 21.05 -35.40 4.76
C GLN A 195 19.77 -35.77 4.00
N GLY A 196 19.41 -34.98 2.97
CA GLY A 196 18.15 -35.09 2.26
C GLY A 196 17.02 -34.35 2.97
N LEU A 197 16.32 -33.50 2.22
CA LEU A 197 15.17 -32.76 2.72
C LEU A 197 13.96 -33.68 2.90
N ASN A 198 13.30 -33.60 4.05
CA ASN A 198 12.10 -34.37 4.35
C ASN A 198 10.83 -33.53 4.13
N LEU A 199 9.96 -33.97 3.23
CA LEU A 199 8.70 -33.29 2.91
C LEU A 199 7.81 -33.08 4.15
N GLU A 200 7.69 -34.08 5.04
CA GLU A 200 6.85 -33.99 6.24
C GLU A 200 7.36 -32.93 7.22
N GLU A 201 8.69 -32.82 7.36
CA GLU A 201 9.32 -31.76 8.16
C GLU A 201 9.04 -30.39 7.58
N LEU A 202 9.17 -30.22 6.26
CA LEU A 202 8.91 -28.96 5.57
C LEU A 202 7.43 -28.56 5.68
N LEU A 203 6.50 -29.51 5.51
CA LEU A 203 5.06 -29.30 5.69
C LEU A 203 4.73 -28.86 7.12
N THR A 204 5.39 -29.44 8.12
CA THR A 204 5.25 -29.04 9.52
C THR A 204 5.88 -27.67 9.80
N GLY A 205 6.96 -27.35 9.09
CA GLY A 205 7.68 -26.08 9.19
C GLY A 205 6.90 -24.91 8.60
N ALA A 206 6.18 -25.11 7.50
CA ALA A 206 5.49 -24.05 6.76
C ALA A 206 4.55 -23.20 7.63
N PRO A 207 3.59 -23.77 8.40
CA PRO A 207 2.71 -22.98 9.26
C PRO A 207 3.47 -22.31 10.42
N LYS A 208 4.54 -22.93 10.93
CA LYS A 208 5.38 -22.34 11.98
C LYS A 208 6.13 -21.11 11.46
N LEU A 209 6.71 -21.22 10.27
CA LEU A 209 7.42 -20.13 9.61
C LEU A 209 6.46 -18.98 9.30
N TRP A 210 5.26 -19.29 8.77
CA TRP A 210 4.18 -18.31 8.57
C TRP A 210 3.83 -17.57 9.85
N LYS A 211 3.54 -18.29 10.93
CA LYS A 211 3.16 -17.70 12.22
C LYS A 211 4.28 -16.81 12.78
N SER A 212 5.53 -17.26 12.71
CA SER A 212 6.70 -16.51 13.19
C SER A 212 7.05 -15.29 12.32
N SER A 213 6.49 -15.19 11.12
CA SER A 213 6.73 -14.07 10.21
C SER A 213 6.02 -12.77 10.58
N GLY A 214 5.07 -12.80 11.51
CA GLY A 214 4.27 -11.62 11.92
C GLY A 214 3.19 -11.20 10.91
N PHE A 215 3.17 -11.76 9.69
CA PHE A 215 2.17 -11.41 8.67
C PHE A 215 0.75 -11.82 9.05
N GLU A 216 0.58 -12.91 9.81
CA GLU A 216 -0.76 -13.31 10.27
C GLU A 216 -1.39 -12.26 11.20
N GLU A 217 -0.58 -11.67 12.10
CA GLU A 217 -1.00 -10.60 12.99
C GLU A 217 -1.32 -9.32 12.20
N PHE A 218 -0.45 -8.95 11.26
CA PHE A 218 -0.66 -7.79 10.39
C PHE A 218 -1.95 -7.93 9.54
N LEU A 219 -2.16 -9.06 8.87
CA LEU A 219 -3.34 -9.27 8.03
C LEU A 219 -4.62 -9.30 8.87
N ARG A 220 -4.62 -9.96 10.01
CA ARG A 220 -5.81 -10.01 10.86
C ARG A 220 -6.12 -8.64 11.48
N ASN A 221 -5.13 -7.94 12.01
CA ASN A 221 -5.36 -6.73 12.81
C ASN A 221 -5.42 -5.46 11.97
N ALA A 222 -4.51 -5.28 11.01
CA ALA A 222 -4.55 -4.12 10.13
C ALA A 222 -5.53 -4.35 8.99
N PHE A 223 -5.33 -5.40 8.19
CA PHE A 223 -6.05 -5.53 6.93
C PHE A 223 -7.56 -5.69 7.12
N GLU A 224 -8.02 -6.48 8.10
CA GLU A 224 -9.46 -6.58 8.36
C GLU A 224 -10.09 -5.25 8.79
N ASP A 225 -9.38 -4.47 9.61
CA ASP A 225 -9.84 -3.15 10.03
C ASP A 225 -9.82 -2.15 8.87
N LEU A 226 -8.79 -2.20 8.02
CA LEU A 226 -8.69 -1.41 6.80
C LEU A 226 -9.85 -1.68 5.85
N VAL A 227 -10.18 -2.95 5.59
CA VAL A 227 -11.29 -3.33 4.73
C VAL A 227 -12.63 -2.83 5.29
N LYS A 228 -12.84 -2.88 6.62
CA LYS A 228 -14.06 -2.36 7.25
C LYS A 228 -14.22 -0.85 7.08
N ILE A 229 -13.13 -0.08 7.18
CA ILE A 229 -13.19 1.39 7.15
C ILE A 229 -12.96 1.98 5.74
N ALA A 230 -12.51 1.19 4.78
CA ALA A 230 -12.13 1.64 3.44
C ALA A 230 -13.25 2.44 2.76
N SER A 231 -14.47 1.89 2.74
CA SER A 231 -15.64 2.52 2.12
C SER A 231 -15.92 3.92 2.68
N THR A 232 -15.97 4.01 4.02
CA THR A 232 -16.20 5.26 4.75
C THR A 232 -15.09 6.27 4.46
N LYS A 233 -13.82 5.84 4.46
CA LYS A 233 -12.70 6.73 4.16
C LYS A 233 -12.72 7.20 2.70
N CYS A 234 -13.06 6.34 1.73
CA CYS A 234 -13.22 6.73 0.33
C CYS A 234 -14.33 7.77 0.15
N ILE A 235 -15.49 7.58 0.78
CA ILE A 235 -16.60 8.54 0.72
C ILE A 235 -16.19 9.88 1.34
N ARG A 236 -15.57 9.85 2.52
CA ARG A 236 -15.06 11.09 3.16
C ARG A 236 -14.05 11.82 2.30
N SER A 237 -13.13 11.09 1.68
CA SER A 237 -12.14 11.67 0.76
C SER A 237 -12.82 12.29 -0.47
N ALA A 238 -13.80 11.61 -1.07
CA ALA A 238 -14.57 12.13 -2.20
C ALA A 238 -15.36 13.40 -1.83
N VAL A 239 -16.00 13.41 -0.65
CA VAL A 239 -16.69 14.60 -0.13
C VAL A 239 -15.70 15.76 0.07
N GLY A 240 -14.53 15.51 0.65
CA GLY A 240 -13.50 16.54 0.80
C GLY A 240 -13.02 17.12 -0.54
N LEU A 241 -12.86 16.28 -1.58
CA LEU A 241 -12.56 16.75 -2.93
C LEU A 241 -13.69 17.63 -3.50
N CYS A 242 -14.94 17.26 -3.27
CA CYS A 242 -16.09 18.08 -3.67
C CYS A 242 -16.13 19.42 -2.92
N GLU A 243 -15.79 19.45 -1.64
CA GLU A 243 -15.73 20.69 -0.84
C GLU A 243 -14.65 21.66 -1.35
N VAL A 244 -13.46 21.14 -1.67
CA VAL A 244 -12.38 21.93 -2.28
C VAL A 244 -12.80 22.49 -3.64
N ALA A 245 -13.33 21.64 -4.53
CA ALA A 245 -13.80 22.07 -5.85
C ALA A 245 -14.94 23.10 -5.75
N TYR A 246 -15.85 22.92 -4.79
CA TYR A 246 -16.92 23.89 -4.53
C TYR A 246 -16.38 25.23 -4.04
N ALA A 247 -15.40 25.23 -3.13
CA ALA A 247 -14.78 26.45 -2.62
C ALA A 247 -14.07 27.23 -3.74
N GLU A 248 -13.33 26.55 -4.61
CA GLU A 248 -12.68 27.14 -5.78
C GLU A 248 -13.69 27.74 -6.76
N LEU A 249 -14.74 26.97 -7.12
CA LEU A 249 -15.79 27.43 -8.02
C LEU A 249 -16.54 28.65 -7.45
N LYS A 250 -16.88 28.61 -6.16
CA LYS A 250 -17.52 29.74 -5.46
C LYS A 250 -16.63 30.98 -5.48
N GLY A 251 -15.33 30.81 -5.23
CA GLY A 251 -14.33 31.89 -5.30
C GLY A 251 -14.29 32.52 -6.70
N TYR A 252 -14.21 31.68 -7.74
CA TYR A 252 -14.22 32.12 -9.13
C TYR A 252 -15.50 32.89 -9.50
N ILE A 253 -16.68 32.35 -9.18
CA ILE A 253 -17.97 32.99 -9.45
C ILE A 253 -18.07 34.33 -8.73
N THR A 254 -17.63 34.40 -7.47
CA THR A 254 -17.65 35.63 -6.67
C THR A 254 -16.77 36.70 -7.28
N LEU A 255 -15.57 36.34 -7.75
CA LEU A 255 -14.66 37.26 -8.43
C LEU A 255 -15.30 37.78 -9.74
N ARG A 256 -15.87 36.88 -10.55
CA ARG A 256 -16.55 37.22 -11.81
C ARG A 256 -17.73 38.16 -11.60
N LEU A 257 -18.55 37.90 -10.58
CA LEU A 257 -19.68 38.75 -10.21
C LEU A 257 -19.24 40.15 -9.79
N LYS A 258 -18.12 40.29 -9.06
CA LYS A 258 -17.57 41.60 -8.71
C LYS A 258 -17.10 42.36 -9.95
N ALA A 259 -16.37 41.71 -10.85
CA ALA A 259 -15.90 42.33 -12.10
C ALA A 259 -17.08 42.83 -12.95
N LEU A 260 -18.10 42.00 -13.15
CA LEU A 260 -19.30 42.37 -13.91
C LEU A 260 -20.07 43.55 -13.31
N LYS A 261 -20.10 43.68 -11.98
CA LYS A 261 -20.73 44.83 -11.31
C LYS A 261 -19.97 46.12 -11.57
N VAL A 262 -18.64 46.08 -11.47
CA VAL A 262 -17.77 47.24 -11.77
C VAL A 262 -17.93 47.65 -13.23
N ASP A 263 -17.92 46.69 -14.17
CA ASP A 263 -18.11 46.98 -15.59
C ASP A 263 -19.48 47.61 -15.86
N ALA A 264 -20.54 47.11 -15.19
CA ALA A 264 -21.89 47.67 -15.33
C ALA A 264 -22.02 49.08 -14.73
N GLU A 265 -21.35 49.37 -13.63
CA GLU A 265 -21.28 50.72 -13.04
C GLU A 265 -20.52 51.69 -13.93
N ASN A 266 -19.41 51.25 -14.52
CA ASN A 266 -18.65 52.05 -15.50
C ASN A 266 -19.48 52.35 -16.76
N LEU A 267 -20.16 51.34 -17.33
CA LEU A 267 -21.05 51.51 -18.49
C LEU A 267 -22.19 52.48 -18.20
N ARG A 268 -22.77 52.44 -16.98
CA ARG A 268 -23.79 53.40 -16.58
C ARG A 268 -23.24 54.82 -16.50
N GLN A 269 -22.02 54.98 -16.00
CA GLN A 269 -21.39 56.29 -15.93
C GLN A 269 -21.09 56.83 -17.34
N GLU A 270 -20.55 56.01 -18.24
CA GLU A 270 -20.30 56.40 -19.64
C GLU A 270 -21.59 56.81 -20.36
N ILE A 271 -22.71 56.12 -20.13
CA ILE A 271 -24.02 56.51 -20.69
C ILE A 271 -24.44 57.88 -20.17
N VAL A 272 -24.32 58.14 -18.87
CA VAL A 272 -24.66 59.45 -18.27
C VAL A 272 -23.77 60.56 -18.81
N ASP A 273 -22.47 60.29 -18.97
CA ASP A 273 -21.53 61.27 -19.52
C ASP A 273 -21.86 61.60 -20.99
N LEU A 274 -22.22 60.59 -21.80
CA LEU A 274 -22.71 60.76 -23.17
C LEU A 274 -24.02 61.56 -23.26
N GLU A 275 -24.97 61.30 -22.36
CA GLU A 275 -26.23 62.04 -22.30
C GLU A 275 -26.00 63.52 -21.95
N ASN A 276 -25.02 63.82 -21.09
CA ASN A 276 -24.64 65.19 -20.75
C ASN A 276 -23.94 65.91 -21.91
N ASP A 277 -23.09 65.21 -22.68
CA ASP A 277 -22.38 65.79 -23.84
C ASP A 277 -23.31 66.10 -25.03
N LEU A 278 -24.49 65.48 -25.09
CA LEU A 278 -25.50 65.69 -26.13
C LEU A 278 -26.43 66.89 -25.89
N HIS A 279 -26.37 67.52 -24.71
CA HIS A 279 -27.19 68.66 -24.30
C HIS A 279 -26.42 69.98 -24.26
#